data_AF-A0A0F9FE24-F1
#
_entry.id   AF-A0A0F9FE24-F1
#
_cell.length_a   1.000
_cell.length_b   1.000
_cell.length_c   1.000
_cell.angle_alpha   90.00
_cell.angle_beta   90.00
_cell.angle_gamma   90.00
#
_symmetry.space_group_name_H-M   'P 1'
#
loop_
_entity.id
_entity.type
_entity.pdbx_description
1 polymer ?
#
loop_
_entity_poly.entity_id
_entity_poly.type
_entity_poly.pdbx_seq_one_letter_code
_entity_poly.pdbx_strand_id
1 'polypeptide(L)'
;MTSLTFYGGISTIGGNCVIVEESNTRLMLDNGMCFSSEGDYYKDFLSPRTNNDLQDYLKLGLIPEIPGIYGKEKINDVCLEDADSKSEYLFKADLISYEDYIEDNSTPYISALFLTHAHLDHVRNIMFMAPEIPIYCSEITKRLLEIICDLSDYDFLNYSYREKGERSDRSFFPGSIFKKKSKKKRLLETIAPNKPVEIPEGKGIFKIEGYPVDHSVPGSMAFKVTTKIGKTIIYTGDLRFHGHDHEKKNSEDFLNKVGSNPDI
;
A
#
# COMPACT_ATOMS: atom_id res chain seq x y z
N MET A 1 -6.65 -2.96 -23.68
CA MET A 1 -6.43 -4.30 -23.10
C MET A 1 -6.39 -4.14 -21.59
N THR A 2 -6.94 -5.10 -20.86
CA THR A 2 -6.83 -5.19 -19.40
C THR A 2 -5.73 -6.18 -19.06
N SER A 3 -4.84 -5.85 -18.13
CA SER A 3 -3.79 -6.75 -17.64
C SER A 3 -3.78 -6.81 -16.11
N LEU A 4 -3.37 -7.95 -15.57
CA LEU A 4 -3.10 -8.12 -14.15
C LEU A 4 -1.61 -8.41 -13.96
N THR A 5 -1.02 -7.74 -12.97
CA THR A 5 0.35 -7.95 -12.54
C THR A 5 0.36 -8.31 -11.07
N PHE A 6 0.96 -9.44 -10.73
CA PHE A 6 1.05 -9.95 -9.37
C PHE A 6 2.45 -9.67 -8.83
N TYR A 7 2.56 -8.74 -7.89
CA TYR A 7 3.83 -8.36 -7.26
C TYR A 7 4.11 -9.13 -5.97
N GLY A 8 3.09 -9.78 -5.40
CA GLY A 8 3.25 -10.67 -4.25
C GLY A 8 2.00 -11.52 -3.97
N GLY A 9 2.09 -12.42 -3.00
CA GLY A 9 1.05 -13.40 -2.69
C GLY A 9 1.04 -14.63 -3.63
N ILE A 10 2.06 -14.80 -4.47
CA ILE A 10 2.19 -15.98 -5.34
C ILE A 10 3.04 -17.04 -4.62
N SER A 11 2.47 -18.24 -4.45
CA SER A 11 3.15 -19.38 -3.82
C SER A 11 3.65 -19.12 -2.40
N THR A 12 3.09 -18.10 -1.73
CA THR A 12 3.39 -17.71 -0.35
C THR A 12 2.10 -17.41 0.40
N ILE A 13 2.12 -17.51 1.73
CA ILE A 13 1.07 -16.95 2.58
C ILE A 13 1.47 -15.51 2.89
N GLY A 14 0.62 -14.58 2.47
CA GLY A 14 0.83 -13.15 2.62
C GLY A 14 1.76 -12.53 1.59
N GLY A 15 1.96 -11.21 1.72
CA GLY A 15 2.63 -10.40 0.72
C GLY A 15 1.69 -9.95 -0.40
N ASN A 16 0.38 -9.90 -0.14
CA ASN A 16 -0.62 -9.67 -1.18
C ASN A 16 -0.41 -8.31 -1.84
N CYS A 17 -0.21 -8.31 -3.16
CA CYS A 17 -0.09 -7.10 -3.97
C CYS A 17 -0.42 -7.42 -5.43
N VAL A 18 -1.60 -6.99 -5.87
CA VAL A 18 -2.06 -7.19 -7.26
C VAL A 18 -2.36 -5.85 -7.89
N ILE A 19 -1.90 -5.64 -9.12
CA ILE A 19 -2.21 -4.45 -9.91
C ILE A 19 -3.09 -4.83 -11.09
N VAL A 20 -4.20 -4.11 -11.25
CA VAL A 20 -5.08 -4.16 -12.42
C VAL A 20 -4.80 -2.93 -13.28
N GLU A 21 -4.49 -3.12 -14.55
CA GLU A 21 -4.18 -2.03 -15.48
C GLU A 21 -5.14 -2.00 -16.67
N GLU A 22 -5.61 -0.81 -16.99
CA GLU A 22 -6.36 -0.52 -18.21
C GLU A 22 -6.19 0.94 -18.64
N SER A 23 -6.01 1.19 -19.94
CA SER A 23 -5.88 2.55 -20.49
C SER A 23 -4.78 3.39 -19.79
N ASN A 24 -3.62 2.77 -19.49
CA ASN A 24 -2.51 3.36 -18.73
C ASN A 24 -2.89 3.87 -17.31
N THR A 25 -4.00 3.40 -16.77
CA THR A 25 -4.43 3.64 -15.39
C THR A 25 -4.32 2.34 -14.63
N ARG A 26 -3.82 2.41 -13.39
CA ARG A 26 -3.59 1.24 -12.56
C ARG A 26 -4.31 1.35 -11.22
N LEU A 27 -4.92 0.25 -10.82
CA LEU A 27 -5.53 0.04 -9.51
C LEU A 27 -4.67 -0.96 -8.75
N MET A 28 -4.38 -0.70 -7.48
CA MET A 28 -3.72 -1.67 -6.60
C MET A 28 -4.73 -2.32 -5.66
N LEU A 29 -4.62 -3.63 -5.46
CA LEU A 29 -5.42 -4.44 -4.56
C LEU A 29 -4.47 -5.02 -3.51
N ASP A 30 -4.64 -4.55 -2.27
CA ASP A 30 -3.76 -4.81 -1.13
C ASP A 30 -2.26 -4.47 -1.38
N ASN A 31 -1.53 -4.30 -0.29
CA ASN A 31 -0.07 -4.21 -0.30
C ASN A 31 0.46 -4.54 1.09
N GLY A 32 0.65 -5.84 1.34
CA GLY A 32 1.08 -6.32 2.66
C GLY A 32 2.37 -7.11 2.67
N MET A 33 2.74 -7.58 3.85
CA MET A 33 4.01 -8.27 4.09
C MET A 33 3.95 -9.77 3.94
N CYS A 34 5.05 -10.37 3.47
CA CYS A 34 5.24 -11.81 3.54
C CYS A 34 6.02 -12.16 4.81
N PHE A 35 5.33 -12.74 5.81
CA PHE A 35 5.91 -13.07 7.12
C PHE A 35 7.09 -14.04 7.03
N SER A 36 7.01 -15.04 6.15
CA SER A 36 8.09 -16.02 5.98
C SER A 36 9.36 -15.39 5.45
N SER A 37 9.24 -14.62 4.36
CA SER A 37 10.39 -13.95 3.74
C SER A 37 11.03 -12.95 4.69
N GLU A 38 10.22 -12.18 5.41
CA GLU A 38 10.75 -11.22 6.38
C GLU A 38 11.43 -11.90 7.57
N GLY A 39 10.85 -12.99 8.06
CA GLY A 39 11.41 -13.80 9.12
C GLY A 39 12.76 -14.44 8.75
N ASP A 40 13.13 -14.55 7.49
CA ASP A 40 14.47 -15.03 7.10
C ASP A 40 15.57 -14.00 7.39
N TYR A 41 15.22 -12.72 7.51
CA TYR A 41 16.18 -11.63 7.72
C TYR A 41 16.02 -10.92 9.06
N TYR A 42 14.79 -10.63 9.49
CA TYR A 42 14.51 -9.89 10.72
C TYR A 42 13.93 -10.84 11.77
N LYS A 43 14.75 -11.20 12.76
CA LYS A 43 14.40 -12.03 13.91
C LYS A 43 14.98 -11.44 15.20
N ASP A 44 14.21 -11.57 16.27
CA ASP A 44 14.55 -11.17 17.63
C ASP A 44 15.02 -9.70 17.75
N PHE A 45 16.33 -9.47 17.73
CA PHE A 45 16.94 -8.14 17.91
C PHE A 45 17.36 -7.49 16.59
N LEU A 46 17.31 -8.23 15.47
CA LEU A 46 17.69 -7.71 14.17
C LEU A 46 16.50 -6.99 13.53
N SER A 47 16.65 -5.67 13.37
CA SER A 47 15.64 -4.78 12.81
C SER A 47 16.19 -4.00 11.62
N PRO A 48 15.33 -3.54 10.69
CA PRO A 48 15.74 -2.67 9.59
C PRO A 48 16.35 -1.36 10.10
N ARG A 49 17.20 -0.73 9.28
CA ARG A 49 17.82 0.55 9.66
C ARG A 49 16.76 1.64 9.78
N THR A 50 16.71 2.30 10.95
CA THR A 50 15.71 3.34 11.28
C THR A 50 15.73 4.59 10.39
N ASN A 51 16.79 4.77 9.61
CA ASN A 51 17.00 5.93 8.73
C ASN A 51 16.91 5.60 7.24
N ASN A 52 16.82 4.33 6.85
CA ASN A 52 16.77 3.91 5.45
C ASN A 52 16.02 2.58 5.30
N ASP A 53 14.88 2.48 5.98
CA ASP A 53 14.07 1.27 6.07
C ASP A 53 13.68 0.76 4.68
N LEU A 54 13.14 1.63 3.82
CA LEU A 54 12.70 1.28 2.47
C LEU A 54 13.79 0.56 1.67
N GLN A 55 15.02 1.10 1.66
CA GLN A 55 16.13 0.53 0.92
C GLN A 55 16.47 -0.89 1.39
N ASP A 56 16.43 -1.15 2.70
CA ASP A 56 16.68 -2.49 3.22
C ASP A 56 15.61 -3.47 2.75
N TYR A 57 14.34 -3.07 2.82
CA TYR A 57 13.24 -3.91 2.34
C TYR A 57 13.32 -4.18 0.83
N LEU A 58 13.69 -3.20 0.01
CA LEU A 58 13.89 -3.38 -1.44
C LEU A 58 15.06 -4.32 -1.72
N LYS A 59 16.23 -4.09 -1.10
CA LYS A 59 17.44 -4.90 -1.34
C LYS A 59 17.30 -6.35 -0.89
N LEU A 60 16.47 -6.61 0.12
CA LEU A 60 16.18 -7.96 0.59
C LEU A 60 15.02 -8.63 -0.19
N GLY A 61 14.40 -7.92 -1.15
CA GLY A 61 13.26 -8.44 -1.92
C GLY A 61 12.00 -8.65 -1.08
N LEU A 62 11.87 -7.94 0.04
CA LEU A 62 10.75 -8.05 0.98
C LEU A 62 9.55 -7.20 0.60
N ILE A 63 9.77 -6.21 -0.28
CA ILE A 63 8.73 -5.39 -0.89
C ILE A 63 9.01 -5.28 -2.39
N PRO A 64 7.98 -5.10 -3.22
CA PRO A 64 8.15 -5.09 -4.67
C PRO A 64 8.75 -3.77 -5.20
N GLU A 65 9.58 -3.86 -6.24
CA GLU A 65 10.13 -2.69 -6.94
C GLU A 65 9.11 -2.11 -7.94
N ILE A 66 8.07 -1.45 -7.41
CA ILE A 66 7.01 -0.84 -8.23
C ILE A 66 7.34 0.64 -8.50
N PRO A 67 7.43 1.09 -9.77
CA PRO A 67 7.75 2.48 -10.08
C PRO A 67 6.64 3.42 -9.64
N GLY A 68 7.00 4.63 -9.21
CA GLY A 68 6.03 5.69 -8.96
C GLY A 68 5.08 5.46 -7.78
N ILE A 69 5.41 4.55 -6.84
CA ILE A 69 4.62 4.36 -5.61
C ILE A 69 5.33 4.80 -4.33
N TYR A 70 6.66 4.98 -4.38
CA TYR A 70 7.46 5.39 -3.22
C TYR A 70 7.89 6.84 -3.37
N GLY A 71 7.85 7.62 -2.30
CA GLY A 71 8.24 9.03 -2.33
C GLY A 71 9.75 9.22 -2.44
N LYS A 72 10.17 10.32 -3.07
CA LYS A 72 11.57 10.70 -3.29
C LYS A 72 12.40 10.71 -2.00
N GLU A 73 11.79 11.16 -0.90
CA GLU A 73 12.38 11.22 0.45
C GLU A 73 12.73 9.85 1.05
N LYS A 74 12.14 8.75 0.55
CA LYS A 74 12.48 7.38 0.95
C LYS A 74 13.36 6.66 -0.07
N ILE A 75 13.31 7.06 -1.35
CA ILE A 75 14.17 6.52 -2.42
C ILE A 75 15.60 7.08 -2.31
N ASN A 76 15.73 8.38 -2.00
CA ASN A 76 16.99 9.08 -1.89
C ASN A 76 17.21 9.51 -0.44
N ASP A 77 18.34 9.10 0.13
CA ASP A 77 18.75 9.58 1.44
C ASP A 77 19.09 11.08 1.38
N VAL A 78 18.51 11.84 2.31
CA VAL A 78 18.70 13.30 2.40
C VAL A 78 20.14 13.74 2.65
N CYS A 79 21.07 12.86 3.02
CA CYS A 79 22.47 13.20 3.30
C CYS A 79 23.46 12.76 2.19
N LEU A 80 22.99 12.59 0.96
CA LEU A 80 23.79 12.10 -0.18
C LEU A 80 24.86 13.06 -0.72
N GLU A 81 24.83 14.35 -0.37
CA GLU A 81 25.64 15.39 -1.07
C GLU A 81 27.15 15.19 -0.98
N ASP A 82 27.64 14.48 0.04
CA ASP A 82 29.06 14.18 0.24
C ASP A 82 29.40 12.68 0.07
N ALA A 83 28.45 11.87 -0.45
CA ALA A 83 28.68 10.44 -0.59
C ALA A 83 29.65 10.15 -1.75
N ASP A 84 30.67 9.30 -1.48
CA ASP A 84 31.53 8.79 -2.54
C ASP A 84 30.70 8.01 -3.57
N SER A 85 31.00 8.19 -4.85
CA SER A 85 30.31 7.53 -5.97
C SER A 85 30.20 6.00 -5.80
N LYS A 86 31.15 5.35 -5.13
CA LYS A 86 31.10 3.89 -4.89
C LYS A 86 30.16 3.49 -3.76
N SER A 87 29.67 4.45 -2.96
CA SER A 87 28.77 4.22 -1.82
C SER A 87 27.35 4.77 -2.03
N GLU A 88 27.09 5.48 -3.14
CA GLU A 88 25.76 6.03 -3.48
C GLU A 88 24.65 4.96 -3.43
N TYR A 89 24.95 3.73 -3.87
CA TYR A 89 23.99 2.61 -3.87
C TYR A 89 23.43 2.22 -2.49
N LEU A 90 24.12 2.61 -1.40
CA LEU A 90 23.66 2.37 -0.02
C LEU A 90 22.55 3.32 0.41
N PHE A 91 22.40 4.43 -0.32
CA PHE A 91 21.62 5.60 0.03
C PHE A 91 20.60 5.98 -1.04
N LYS A 92 20.64 5.31 -2.20
CA LYS A 92 19.76 5.56 -3.34
C LYS A 92 19.18 4.25 -3.87
N ALA A 93 17.87 4.18 -4.00
CA ALA A 93 17.20 3.12 -4.74
C ALA A 93 17.20 3.45 -6.24
N ASP A 94 17.43 2.44 -7.08
CA ASP A 94 17.31 2.58 -8.54
C ASP A 94 15.84 2.38 -8.95
N LEU A 95 14.99 3.34 -8.58
CA LEU A 95 13.55 3.27 -8.78
C LEU A 95 12.99 4.67 -9.06
N ILE A 96 12.00 4.76 -9.94
CA ILE A 96 11.31 6.02 -10.24
C ILE A 96 10.45 6.40 -9.02
N SER A 97 10.66 7.60 -8.48
CA SER A 97 9.84 8.12 -7.37
C SER A 97 8.44 8.49 -7.81
N TYR A 98 7.53 8.59 -6.83
CA TYR A 98 6.16 9.07 -7.06
C TYR A 98 6.16 10.46 -7.72
N GLU A 99 7.00 11.36 -7.22
CA GLU A 99 7.11 12.74 -7.70
C GLU A 99 7.67 12.78 -9.13
N ASP A 100 8.79 12.09 -9.38
CA ASP A 100 9.42 12.09 -10.71
C ASP A 100 8.50 11.41 -11.75
N TYR A 101 7.79 10.34 -11.36
CA TYR A 101 6.82 9.69 -12.26
C TYR A 101 5.69 10.64 -12.68
N ILE A 102 5.15 11.42 -11.74
CA ILE A 102 4.08 12.38 -12.01
C ILE A 102 4.59 13.53 -12.89
N GLU A 103 5.81 14.01 -12.66
CA GLU A 103 6.42 15.04 -13.51
C GLU A 103 6.46 14.59 -14.98
N ASP A 104 6.84 13.34 -15.23
CA ASP A 104 6.93 12.79 -16.59
C ASP A 104 5.58 12.40 -17.22
N ASN A 105 4.59 11.98 -16.41
CA ASN A 105 3.35 11.36 -16.90
C ASN A 105 2.07 12.16 -16.61
N SER A 106 2.16 13.26 -15.86
CA SER A 106 1.03 14.08 -15.39
C SER A 106 -0.04 13.35 -14.57
N THR A 107 0.13 12.06 -14.30
CA THR A 107 -0.79 11.18 -13.57
C THR A 107 0.02 10.20 -12.72
N PRO A 108 -0.48 9.79 -11.54
CA PRO A 108 0.25 8.85 -10.69
C PRO A 108 0.30 7.45 -11.33
N TYR A 109 1.35 6.67 -11.02
CA TYR A 109 1.48 5.30 -11.53
C TYR A 109 0.31 4.43 -11.06
N ILE A 110 -0.04 4.52 -9.76
CA ILE A 110 -1.24 3.93 -9.16
C ILE A 110 -2.24 5.04 -8.86
N SER A 111 -3.46 4.91 -9.40
CA SER A 111 -4.53 5.89 -9.17
C SER A 111 -5.18 5.74 -7.79
N ALA A 112 -5.31 4.51 -7.28
CA ALA A 112 -5.78 4.23 -5.94
C ALA A 112 -5.40 2.80 -5.51
N LEU A 113 -5.33 2.58 -4.20
CA LEU A 113 -5.23 1.26 -3.58
C LEU A 113 -6.58 0.92 -2.94
N PHE A 114 -7.05 -0.32 -3.11
CA PHE A 114 -8.20 -0.87 -2.40
C PHE A 114 -7.71 -1.93 -1.42
N LEU A 115 -7.95 -1.66 -0.13
CA LEU A 115 -7.53 -2.50 0.97
C LEU A 115 -8.71 -3.34 1.45
N THR A 116 -8.56 -4.66 1.40
CA THR A 116 -9.61 -5.61 1.76
C THR A 116 -9.86 -5.62 3.26
N HIS A 117 -8.80 -5.70 4.07
CA HIS A 117 -8.88 -5.75 5.53
C HIS A 117 -7.55 -5.41 6.22
N ALA A 118 -7.55 -5.38 7.56
CA ALA A 118 -6.45 -4.85 8.36
C ALA A 118 -5.37 -5.88 8.77
N HIS A 119 -5.32 -7.08 8.19
CA HIS A 119 -4.20 -7.98 8.44
C HIS A 119 -2.92 -7.47 7.78
N LEU A 120 -1.76 -7.69 8.45
CA LEU A 120 -0.48 -7.14 8.03
C LEU A 120 -0.02 -7.64 6.65
N ASP A 121 -0.39 -8.86 6.29
CA ASP A 121 -0.13 -9.43 4.97
C ASP A 121 -0.97 -8.84 3.83
N HIS A 122 -1.91 -7.94 4.16
CA HIS A 122 -2.66 -7.11 3.22
C HIS A 122 -2.30 -5.62 3.33
N VAL A 123 -1.91 -5.13 4.52
CA VAL A 123 -1.75 -3.68 4.77
C VAL A 123 -0.33 -3.20 5.01
N ARG A 124 0.60 -4.04 5.51
CA ARG A 124 1.84 -3.53 6.13
C ARG A 124 2.67 -2.63 5.21
N ASN A 125 2.79 -2.95 3.93
CA ASN A 125 3.67 -2.24 3.01
C ASN A 125 3.14 -0.86 2.59
N ILE A 126 1.87 -0.53 2.89
CA ILE A 126 1.35 0.82 2.61
C ILE A 126 2.13 1.91 3.35
N MET A 127 2.79 1.59 4.48
CA MET A 127 3.57 2.57 5.25
C MET A 127 4.74 3.16 4.44
N PHE A 128 5.20 2.47 3.40
CA PHE A 128 6.25 2.93 2.49
C PHE A 128 5.72 3.72 1.30
N MET A 129 4.46 3.55 0.94
CA MET A 129 3.87 4.19 -0.24
C MET A 129 3.76 5.71 -0.04
N ALA A 130 3.86 6.47 -1.12
CA ALA A 130 3.62 7.90 -1.15
C ALA A 130 2.23 8.22 -0.56
N PRO A 131 2.11 9.19 0.38
CA PRO A 131 0.88 9.47 1.11
C PRO A 131 -0.26 10.04 0.24
N GLU A 132 0.07 10.52 -0.96
CA GLU A 132 -0.85 11.07 -1.95
C GLU A 132 -1.64 10.00 -2.70
N ILE A 133 -1.20 8.74 -2.70
CA ILE A 133 -1.96 7.63 -3.29
C ILE A 133 -3.13 7.32 -2.36
N PRO A 134 -4.39 7.51 -2.79
CA PRO A 134 -5.55 7.30 -1.94
C PRO A 134 -5.76 5.81 -1.68
N ILE A 135 -6.06 5.48 -0.43
CA ILE A 135 -6.41 4.13 0.03
C ILE A 135 -7.89 4.08 0.33
N TYR A 136 -8.61 3.19 -0.35
CA TYR A 136 -10.03 2.90 -0.11
C TYR A 136 -10.17 1.63 0.72
N CYS A 137 -10.93 1.70 1.80
CA CYS A 137 -11.25 0.54 2.65
C CYS A 137 -12.64 0.69 3.27
N SER A 138 -13.11 -0.30 4.04
CA SER A 138 -14.37 -0.16 4.75
C SER A 138 -14.22 0.83 5.90
N GLU A 139 -15.32 1.46 6.35
CA GLU A 139 -15.29 2.30 7.54
C GLU A 139 -14.74 1.52 8.75
N ILE A 140 -15.10 0.24 8.88
CA ILE A 140 -14.64 -0.62 9.98
C ILE A 140 -13.13 -0.85 9.88
N THR A 141 -12.61 -1.18 8.70
CA THR A 141 -11.16 -1.35 8.47
C THR A 141 -10.42 -0.06 8.80
N LYS A 142 -10.93 1.11 8.37
CA LYS A 142 -10.34 2.41 8.71
C LYS A 142 -10.24 2.62 10.23
N ARG A 143 -11.30 2.31 11.00
CA ARG A 143 -11.27 2.38 12.47
C ARG A 143 -10.29 1.40 13.09
N LEU A 144 -10.20 0.19 12.56
CA LEU A 144 -9.21 -0.78 13.03
C LEU A 144 -7.78 -0.29 12.78
N LEU A 145 -7.50 0.31 11.62
CA LEU A 145 -6.20 0.92 11.36
C LEU A 145 -5.89 2.07 12.32
N GLU A 146 -6.87 2.92 12.65
CA GLU A 146 -6.72 3.96 13.69
C GLU A 146 -6.32 3.34 15.03
N ILE A 147 -7.03 2.30 15.48
CA ILE A 147 -6.75 1.58 16.73
C ILE A 147 -5.36 0.91 16.70
N ILE A 148 -4.98 0.28 15.59
CA ILE A 148 -3.66 -0.35 15.45
C ILE A 148 -2.56 0.70 15.56
N CYS A 149 -2.75 1.89 14.97
CA CYS A 149 -1.79 2.98 15.08
C CYS A 149 -1.67 3.55 16.50
N ASP A 150 -2.74 3.50 17.28
CA ASP A 150 -2.73 3.97 18.68
C ASP A 150 -2.10 2.95 19.64
N LEU A 151 -2.19 1.65 19.34
CA LEU A 151 -1.81 0.56 20.24
C LEU A 151 -0.51 -0.17 19.87
N SER A 152 0.08 0.12 18.71
CA SER A 152 1.29 -0.58 18.21
C SER A 152 2.33 0.39 17.65
N ASP A 153 3.48 -0.14 17.25
CA ASP A 153 4.54 0.63 16.60
C ASP A 153 4.28 0.90 15.09
N TYR A 154 3.19 0.36 14.53
CA TYR A 154 2.81 0.61 13.14
C TYR A 154 2.11 1.96 12.98
N ASP A 155 2.43 2.68 11.90
CA ASP A 155 1.79 3.94 11.53
C ASP A 155 1.29 3.87 10.09
N PHE A 156 0.03 3.49 9.92
CA PHE A 156 -0.63 3.40 8.62
C PHE A 156 -1.28 4.71 8.18
N LEU A 157 -1.55 5.61 9.15
CA LEU A 157 -2.19 6.90 8.91
C LEU A 157 -1.21 7.99 8.51
N ASN A 158 0.07 7.87 8.89
CA ASN A 158 1.09 8.86 8.58
C ASN A 158 2.29 8.23 7.89
N TYR A 159 2.64 8.81 6.75
CA TYR A 159 3.89 8.55 6.07
C TYR A 159 5.04 9.23 6.83
N SER A 160 5.91 8.42 7.43
CA SER A 160 7.12 8.88 8.11
C SER A 160 8.29 8.97 7.13
N TYR A 161 8.93 10.13 7.06
CA TYR A 161 10.10 10.38 6.21
C TYR A 161 11.14 11.23 6.94
N ARG A 162 12.30 11.42 6.31
CA ARG A 162 13.40 12.24 6.84
C ARG A 162 13.59 13.43 5.92
N GLU A 163 13.74 14.61 6.51
CA GLU A 163 14.12 15.83 5.80
C GLU A 163 15.44 16.38 6.37
N LYS A 164 16.12 17.25 5.63
CA LYS A 164 17.27 17.98 6.15
C LYS A 164 16.81 19.00 7.20
N GLY A 165 17.41 18.93 8.39
CA GLY A 165 17.31 19.94 9.43
C GLY A 165 18.67 20.58 9.70
N GLU A 166 18.67 21.80 10.19
CA GLU A 166 19.87 22.52 10.60
C GLU A 166 19.86 22.77 12.11
N ARG A 167 20.99 22.50 12.78
CA ARG A 167 21.09 22.71 14.22
C ARG A 167 21.18 24.20 14.55
N SER A 168 20.47 24.60 15.61
CA SER A 168 20.44 25.99 16.07
C SER A 168 21.81 26.47 16.57
N ASP A 169 21.97 27.80 16.58
CA ASP A 169 23.17 28.51 17.03
C ASP A 169 23.55 28.23 18.50
N ARG A 170 22.59 27.75 19.29
CA ARG A 170 22.79 27.40 20.70
C ARG A 170 23.19 25.94 20.91
N SER A 171 23.24 25.15 19.85
CA SER A 171 23.65 23.75 19.93
C SER A 171 25.16 23.61 20.03
N PHE A 172 25.65 22.42 20.39
CA PHE A 172 27.08 22.13 20.42
C PHE A 172 27.74 22.18 19.03
N PHE A 173 26.95 22.01 17.95
CA PHE A 173 27.42 22.06 16.56
C PHE A 173 26.50 22.97 15.72
N PRO A 174 26.56 24.30 15.88
CA PRO A 174 25.78 25.26 15.10
C PRO A 174 25.93 25.06 13.59
N GLY A 175 24.84 25.15 12.84
CA GLY A 175 24.83 25.03 11.38
C GLY A 175 25.06 23.61 10.84
N SER A 176 25.31 22.62 11.72
CA SER A 176 25.43 21.23 11.27
C SER A 176 24.09 20.66 10.82
N ILE A 177 24.12 19.90 9.72
CA ILE A 177 22.94 19.23 9.16
C ILE A 177 22.63 17.97 9.97
N PHE A 178 21.34 17.70 10.20
CA PHE A 178 20.87 16.46 10.78
C PHE A 178 19.60 15.97 10.09
N LYS A 179 19.29 14.68 10.25
CA LYS A 179 18.04 14.10 9.77
C LYS A 179 16.90 14.41 10.73
N LYS A 180 15.98 15.26 10.31
CA LYS A 180 14.76 15.55 11.06
C LYS A 180 13.68 14.55 10.65
N LYS A 181 13.00 13.94 11.63
CA LYS A 181 11.85 13.07 11.37
C LYS A 181 10.63 13.95 11.09
N SER A 182 10.00 13.72 9.95
CA SER A 182 8.75 14.38 9.57
C SER A 182 7.67 13.33 9.28
N LYS A 183 6.41 13.77 9.38
CA LYS A 183 5.24 12.94 9.10
C LYS A 183 4.29 13.68 8.18
N LYS A 184 3.73 12.97 7.21
CA LYS A 184 2.66 13.46 6.34
C LYS A 184 1.45 12.54 6.44
N LYS A 185 0.27 13.09 6.68
CA LYS A 185 -0.96 12.30 6.79
C LYS A 185 -1.30 11.68 5.43
N ARG A 186 -1.67 10.40 5.43
CA ARG A 186 -2.09 9.64 4.25
C ARG A 186 -3.57 9.88 3.93
N LEU A 187 -3.92 9.79 2.64
CA LEU A 187 -5.29 9.82 2.17
C LEU A 187 -5.96 8.45 2.37
N LEU A 188 -6.81 8.34 3.40
CA LEU A 188 -7.65 7.16 3.64
C LEU A 188 -9.12 7.51 3.44
N GLU A 189 -9.69 6.96 2.38
CA GLU A 189 -11.09 7.09 2.00
C GLU A 189 -11.87 5.82 2.33
N THR A 190 -13.19 5.96 2.46
CA THR A 190 -14.06 4.82 2.74
C THR A 190 -14.98 4.52 1.57
N ILE A 191 -15.15 3.23 1.30
CA ILE A 191 -16.13 2.74 0.33
C ILE A 191 -17.32 2.16 1.08
N ALA A 192 -18.51 2.64 0.73
CA ALA A 192 -19.74 2.12 1.30
C ALA A 192 -20.09 0.76 0.65
N PRO A 193 -20.58 -0.22 1.43
CA PRO A 193 -20.97 -1.52 0.91
C PRO A 193 -21.94 -1.42 -0.27
N ASN A 194 -21.64 -2.14 -1.35
CA ASN A 194 -22.44 -2.21 -2.58
C ASN A 194 -22.67 -0.86 -3.27
N LYS A 195 -21.88 0.18 -2.96
CA LYS A 195 -21.92 1.45 -3.67
C LYS A 195 -20.67 1.57 -4.55
N PRO A 196 -20.82 1.69 -5.87
CA PRO A 196 -19.68 1.82 -6.75
C PRO A 196 -18.97 3.17 -6.57
N VAL A 197 -17.65 3.13 -6.70
CA VAL A 197 -16.79 4.31 -6.87
C VAL A 197 -16.06 4.22 -8.20
N GLU A 198 -15.80 5.36 -8.83
CA GLU A 198 -15.03 5.43 -10.08
C GLU A 198 -13.60 5.88 -9.81
N ILE A 199 -12.64 5.17 -10.41
CA ILE A 199 -11.21 5.49 -10.29
C ILE A 199 -10.58 5.53 -11.69
N PRO A 200 -9.94 6.65 -12.08
CA PRO A 200 -10.05 7.97 -11.48
C PRO A 200 -11.48 8.51 -11.61
N GLU A 201 -11.87 9.40 -10.70
CA GLU A 201 -13.22 9.97 -10.67
C GLU A 201 -13.59 10.65 -12.00
N GLY A 202 -14.77 10.33 -12.53
CA GLY A 202 -15.30 10.92 -13.76
C GLY A 202 -14.61 10.47 -15.06
N LYS A 203 -13.67 9.52 -14.99
CA LYS A 203 -13.02 8.94 -16.18
C LYS A 203 -13.67 7.63 -16.65
N GLY A 204 -14.47 6.99 -15.80
CA GLY A 204 -15.12 5.71 -16.09
C GLY A 204 -14.15 4.59 -16.47
N ILE A 205 -12.92 4.60 -15.94
CA ILE A 205 -11.89 3.59 -16.26
C ILE A 205 -12.07 2.34 -15.42
N PHE A 206 -12.12 2.51 -14.10
CA PHE A 206 -12.49 1.45 -13.17
C PHE A 206 -13.73 1.87 -12.39
N LYS A 207 -14.69 0.96 -12.30
CA LYS A 207 -15.83 1.04 -11.38
C LYS A 207 -15.65 -0.07 -10.34
N ILE A 208 -15.46 0.31 -9.08
CA ILE A 208 -15.17 -0.63 -7.99
C ILE A 208 -16.35 -0.67 -7.03
N GLU A 209 -16.83 -1.88 -6.74
CA GLU A 209 -17.86 -2.14 -5.72
C GLU A 209 -17.27 -3.01 -4.61
N GLY A 210 -17.37 -2.54 -3.36
CA GLY A 210 -16.96 -3.29 -2.17
C GLY A 210 -18.12 -4.09 -1.58
N TYR A 211 -17.87 -5.37 -1.28
CA TYR A 211 -18.83 -6.28 -0.67
C TYR A 211 -18.27 -6.77 0.67
N PRO A 212 -18.96 -6.57 1.80
CA PRO A 212 -18.58 -7.17 3.07
C PRO A 212 -18.51 -8.69 2.93
N VAL A 213 -17.51 -9.30 3.55
CA VAL A 213 -17.33 -10.77 3.62
C VAL A 213 -17.01 -11.20 5.04
N ASP A 214 -17.31 -12.44 5.37
CA ASP A 214 -16.89 -13.09 6.62
C ASP A 214 -15.39 -13.33 6.58
N HIS A 215 -14.68 -12.88 7.61
CA HIS A 215 -13.30 -13.24 7.88
C HIS A 215 -13.01 -13.11 9.37
N SER A 216 -11.81 -13.48 9.78
CA SER A 216 -11.33 -13.36 11.17
C SER A 216 -11.13 -11.92 11.66
N VAL A 217 -11.10 -10.93 10.77
CA VAL A 217 -11.03 -9.50 11.13
C VAL A 217 -12.29 -8.76 10.64
N PRO A 218 -12.93 -7.96 11.51
CA PRO A 218 -14.09 -7.15 11.13
C PRO A 218 -13.77 -6.16 10.00
N GLY A 219 -14.77 -5.87 9.17
CA GLY A 219 -14.63 -4.89 8.09
C GLY A 219 -14.01 -5.42 6.81
N SER A 220 -13.75 -6.73 6.73
CA SER A 220 -13.23 -7.39 5.54
C SER A 220 -14.17 -7.23 4.35
N MET A 221 -13.60 -6.93 3.19
CA MET A 221 -14.33 -6.76 1.93
C MET A 221 -13.69 -7.51 0.78
N ALA A 222 -14.53 -8.05 -0.09
CA ALA A 222 -14.20 -8.39 -1.47
C ALA A 222 -14.49 -7.19 -2.39
N PHE A 223 -13.76 -7.08 -3.50
CA PHE A 223 -13.95 -6.05 -4.51
C PHE A 223 -14.32 -6.64 -5.86
N LYS A 224 -15.36 -6.07 -6.47
CA LYS A 224 -15.65 -6.26 -7.90
C LYS A 224 -15.13 -5.04 -8.65
N VAL A 225 -14.21 -5.28 -9.59
CA VAL A 225 -13.66 -4.25 -10.48
C VAL A 225 -14.25 -4.44 -11.87
N THR A 226 -15.05 -3.49 -12.32
CA THR A 226 -15.52 -3.42 -13.70
C THR A 226 -14.66 -2.42 -14.47
N THR A 227 -14.04 -2.86 -15.56
CA THR A 227 -13.18 -2.01 -16.39
C THR A 227 -13.96 -1.32 -17.50
N LYS A 228 -13.37 -0.30 -18.13
CA LYS A 228 -13.98 0.46 -19.23
C LYS A 228 -14.36 -0.39 -20.43
N ILE A 229 -13.59 -1.45 -20.72
CA ILE A 229 -13.92 -2.39 -21.80
C ILE A 229 -14.99 -3.42 -21.39
N GLY A 230 -15.53 -3.33 -20.18
CA GLY A 230 -16.62 -4.17 -19.68
C GLY A 230 -16.17 -5.46 -19.00
N LYS A 231 -14.87 -5.67 -18.78
CA LYS A 231 -14.39 -6.83 -18.03
C LYS A 231 -14.73 -6.71 -16.55
N THR A 232 -15.08 -7.83 -15.93
CA THR A 232 -15.36 -7.94 -14.50
C THR A 232 -14.31 -8.82 -13.85
N ILE A 233 -13.56 -8.24 -12.92
CA ILE A 233 -12.51 -8.90 -12.13
C ILE A 233 -12.96 -8.95 -10.68
N ILE A 234 -12.89 -10.13 -10.06
CA ILE A 234 -13.27 -10.32 -8.65
C ILE A 234 -12.04 -10.56 -7.80
N TYR A 235 -11.83 -9.68 -6.83
CA TYR A 235 -10.81 -9.86 -5.81
C TYR A 235 -11.50 -10.16 -4.48
N THR A 236 -11.43 -11.42 -4.06
CA THR A 236 -12.12 -11.89 -2.84
C THR A 236 -11.54 -11.31 -1.57
N GLY A 237 -10.26 -10.90 -1.60
CA GLY A 237 -9.46 -10.82 -0.38
C GLY A 237 -9.43 -12.18 0.33
N ASP A 238 -9.28 -12.12 1.64
CA ASP A 238 -9.52 -13.27 2.49
C ASP A 238 -11.00 -13.35 2.88
N LEU A 239 -11.57 -14.55 2.77
CA LEU A 239 -12.93 -14.80 3.21
C LEU A 239 -13.09 -16.22 3.73
N ARG A 240 -14.15 -16.42 4.51
CA ARG A 240 -14.60 -17.73 5.02
C ARG A 240 -16.14 -17.82 4.98
N PHE A 241 -16.67 -18.97 5.40
CA PHE A 241 -18.12 -19.26 5.45
C PHE A 241 -18.54 -19.94 6.76
N HIS A 242 -17.80 -19.65 7.84
CA HIS A 242 -17.92 -20.37 9.11
C HIS A 242 -17.67 -19.47 10.34
N GLY A 243 -17.73 -18.15 10.18
CA GLY A 243 -17.85 -17.18 11.27
C GLY A 243 -19.26 -17.17 11.86
N HIS A 244 -19.62 -16.07 12.51
CA HIS A 244 -20.98 -15.93 13.05
C HIS A 244 -22.03 -15.85 11.93
N ASP A 245 -23.27 -16.26 12.21
CA ASP A 245 -24.34 -16.35 11.19
C ASP A 245 -24.52 -15.05 10.37
N HIS A 246 -24.40 -13.89 11.02
CA HIS A 246 -24.51 -12.60 10.34
C HIS A 246 -23.30 -12.27 9.45
N GLU A 247 -22.10 -12.71 9.82
CA GLU A 247 -20.88 -12.54 9.02
C GLU A 247 -20.91 -13.49 7.83
N LYS A 248 -21.20 -14.77 8.08
CA LYS A 248 -21.32 -15.81 7.06
C LYS A 248 -22.31 -15.39 5.96
N LYS A 249 -23.44 -14.80 6.35
CA LYS A 249 -24.44 -14.27 5.42
C LYS A 249 -23.84 -13.21 4.48
N ASN A 250 -22.87 -12.40 4.91
CA ASN A 250 -22.21 -11.43 4.05
C ASN A 250 -21.45 -12.13 2.90
N SER A 251 -20.73 -13.21 3.18
CA SER A 251 -20.04 -14.00 2.14
C SER A 251 -21.03 -14.69 1.18
N GLU A 252 -22.15 -15.20 1.70
CA GLU A 252 -23.21 -15.78 0.86
C GLU A 252 -23.89 -14.71 -0.02
N ASP A 253 -24.22 -13.55 0.55
CA ASP A 253 -24.79 -12.40 -0.16
C ASP A 253 -23.82 -11.85 -1.21
N PHE A 254 -22.52 -11.84 -0.92
CA PHE A 254 -21.47 -11.54 -1.89
C PHE A 254 -21.59 -12.47 -3.09
N LEU A 255 -21.46 -13.79 -2.91
CA LEU A 255 -21.56 -14.78 -4.00
C LEU A 255 -22.84 -14.62 -4.83
N ASN A 256 -23.98 -14.39 -4.19
CA ASN A 256 -25.26 -14.19 -4.87
C ASN A 256 -25.27 -12.91 -5.74
N LYS A 257 -24.60 -11.84 -5.29
CA LYS A 257 -24.58 -10.54 -5.99
C LYS A 257 -23.54 -10.47 -7.11
N VAL A 258 -22.40 -11.13 -6.96
CA VAL A 258 -21.39 -11.12 -8.04
C VAL A 258 -21.87 -11.89 -9.26
N GLY A 259 -22.80 -12.84 -9.07
CA GLY A 259 -23.35 -13.67 -10.12
C GLY A 259 -22.36 -14.73 -10.59
N SER A 260 -22.68 -15.38 -11.71
CA SER A 260 -21.87 -16.43 -12.33
C SER A 260 -20.96 -15.85 -13.41
N ASN A 261 -19.76 -16.42 -13.57
CA ASN A 261 -18.79 -16.15 -14.66
C ASN A 261 -18.16 -14.75 -14.65
N PRO A 262 -17.39 -14.37 -13.61
CA PRO A 262 -16.45 -13.27 -13.76
C PRO A 262 -15.45 -13.59 -14.88
N ASP A 263 -14.92 -12.55 -15.54
CA ASP A 263 -13.89 -12.76 -16.57
C ASP A 263 -12.59 -13.28 -15.96
N ILE A 264 -12.31 -12.85 -14.72
CA ILE A 264 -11.11 -13.17 -13.93
C ILE A 264 -11.49 -13.26 -12.45
#